data_AF-A0A376J0H9-F1
#
_entry.id   AF-A0A376J0H9-F1
#
_cell.length_a   1.000
_cell.length_b   1.000
_cell.length_c   1.000
_cell.angle_alpha   90.00
_cell.angle_beta   90.00
_cell.angle_gamma   90.00
#
_symmetry.space_group_name_H-M   'P 1'
#
loop_
_entity.id
_entity.type
_entity.pdbx_description
1 polymer ?
#
loop_
_entity_poly.entity_id
_entity_poly.type
_entity_poly.pdbx_seq_one_letter_code
_entity_poly.pdbx_strand_id
1 'polypeptide(L)'
;MTYRITKGEDLRDQGYMGLHTVGRGSERSPVLLALDYNPTGDKEAPVYACLVGKGITFDSGGYSIKQTAFMDSMKSDMGGAATVTGALAFAITRGLNKRVKLFLCCADNLISGNAFKLGDIITYRNGKKVEVMNTDAEGRLVLADGLIDASAQKPELIIDAATLTGAAKTALGNDYHALFSFDDALAGRLLASAAQENEPFWRLPLAEFHRSQLPSNFAELNNTGSAAYPAGASTAAGFLSHFVENYQQGWLHIDCSATYRKSPVEQWSAGATGLGVRTIANLLTA
;
A
#
# COMPACT_ATOMS: atom_id res chain seq x y z
N MET A 1 -12.18 -19.96 4.06
CA MET A 1 -11.08 -19.10 3.58
C MET A 1 -10.28 -19.87 2.54
N THR A 2 -9.95 -19.27 1.41
CA THR A 2 -9.12 -19.87 0.34
C THR A 2 -8.06 -18.86 -0.10
N TYR A 3 -7.01 -19.28 -0.80
CA TYR A 3 -5.97 -18.37 -1.26
C TYR A 3 -5.21 -18.91 -2.48
N ARG A 4 -4.50 -18.00 -3.16
CA ARG A 4 -3.53 -18.27 -4.23
C ARG A 4 -2.25 -17.51 -3.95
N ILE A 5 -1.11 -18.17 -4.16
CA ILE A 5 0.23 -17.55 -4.13
C ILE A 5 0.79 -17.58 -5.56
N THR A 6 1.25 -16.43 -6.04
CA THR A 6 1.99 -16.29 -7.31
C THR A 6 3.36 -15.73 -6.99
N LYS A 7 4.45 -16.31 -7.49
CA LYS A 7 5.80 -15.91 -7.10
C LYS A 7 6.82 -15.99 -8.22
N GLY A 8 7.91 -15.24 -8.08
CA GLY A 8 9.05 -15.30 -9.02
C GLY A 8 8.60 -15.03 -10.46
N GLU A 9 9.00 -15.90 -11.38
CA GLU A 9 8.75 -15.71 -12.81
C GLU A 9 7.28 -15.79 -13.20
N ASP A 10 6.44 -16.50 -12.43
CA ASP A 10 5.00 -16.52 -12.67
C ASP A 10 4.38 -15.12 -12.56
N LEU A 11 4.96 -14.23 -11.74
CA LEU A 11 4.52 -12.84 -11.65
C LEU A 11 4.82 -12.09 -12.95
N ARG A 12 6.02 -12.27 -13.52
CA ARG A 12 6.39 -11.66 -14.81
C ARG A 12 5.49 -12.18 -15.92
N ASP A 13 5.33 -13.49 -15.99
CA ASP A 13 4.59 -14.15 -17.07
C ASP A 13 3.09 -13.81 -17.04
N GLN A 14 2.54 -13.53 -15.84
CA GLN A 14 1.16 -13.05 -15.65
C GLN A 14 1.02 -11.52 -15.70
N GLY A 15 2.10 -10.78 -15.96
CA GLY A 15 2.07 -9.32 -16.13
C GLY A 15 2.03 -8.49 -14.83
N TYR A 16 2.37 -9.08 -13.68
CA TYR A 16 2.59 -8.36 -12.41
C TYR A 16 3.94 -7.64 -12.41
N MET A 17 4.11 -6.73 -13.37
CA MET A 17 5.40 -6.14 -13.70
C MET A 17 5.93 -5.20 -12.64
N GLY A 18 5.08 -4.50 -11.88
CA GLY A 18 5.52 -3.65 -10.77
C GLY A 18 6.14 -4.48 -9.66
N LEU A 19 5.39 -5.50 -9.18
CA LEU A 19 5.85 -6.39 -8.13
C LEU A 19 7.09 -7.20 -8.52
N HIS A 20 7.09 -7.79 -9.72
CA HIS A 20 8.22 -8.55 -10.22
C HIS A 20 9.47 -7.67 -10.39
N THR A 21 9.32 -6.48 -10.97
CA THR A 21 10.46 -5.57 -11.24
C THR A 21 11.16 -5.12 -9.98
N VAL A 22 10.41 -4.81 -8.93
CA VAL A 22 10.99 -4.44 -7.63
C VAL A 22 11.71 -5.63 -7.01
N GLY A 23 11.05 -6.80 -6.95
CA GLY A 23 11.56 -7.94 -6.19
C GLY A 23 12.65 -8.78 -6.87
N ARG A 24 12.79 -8.73 -8.21
CA ARG A 24 13.74 -9.59 -8.95
C ARG A 24 15.22 -9.34 -8.59
N GLY A 25 15.52 -8.23 -7.92
CA GLY A 25 16.86 -7.92 -7.43
C GLY A 25 17.31 -8.81 -6.26
N SER A 26 16.38 -9.44 -5.54
CA SER A 26 16.66 -10.32 -4.41
C SER A 26 16.82 -11.79 -4.84
N GLU A 27 17.62 -12.55 -4.08
CA GLU A 27 17.62 -14.02 -4.18
C GLU A 27 16.31 -14.64 -3.66
N ARG A 28 15.53 -13.88 -2.86
CA ARG A 28 14.20 -14.27 -2.40
C ARG A 28 13.15 -13.73 -3.37
N SER A 29 12.54 -14.63 -4.14
CA SER A 29 11.58 -14.25 -5.18
C SER A 29 10.40 -13.43 -4.63
N PRO A 30 9.91 -12.40 -5.36
CA PRO A 30 8.70 -11.68 -5.00
C PRO A 30 7.47 -12.60 -4.98
N VAL A 31 6.46 -12.22 -4.20
CA VAL A 31 5.25 -13.00 -3.93
C VAL A 31 4.02 -12.09 -3.93
N LEU A 32 2.99 -12.48 -4.68
CA LEU A 32 1.63 -12.00 -4.50
C LEU A 32 0.81 -13.05 -3.75
N LEU A 33 0.28 -12.69 -2.58
CA LEU A 33 -0.80 -13.44 -1.93
C LEU A 33 -2.14 -12.83 -2.35
N ALA A 34 -3.04 -13.65 -2.88
CA ALA A 34 -4.44 -13.32 -3.10
C ALA A 34 -5.33 -14.25 -2.26
N LEU A 35 -5.84 -13.76 -1.13
CA LEU A 35 -6.64 -14.52 -0.17
C LEU A 35 -8.11 -14.08 -0.25
N ASP A 36 -9.02 -15.04 -0.14
CA ASP A 36 -10.47 -14.84 -0.19
C ASP A 36 -11.13 -15.38 1.09
N TYR A 37 -11.62 -14.46 1.91
CA TYR A 37 -12.53 -14.75 3.01
C TYR A 37 -13.97 -14.62 2.49
N ASN A 38 -14.63 -15.76 2.32
CA ASN A 38 -16.02 -15.82 1.89
C ASN A 38 -16.85 -16.62 2.91
N PRO A 39 -17.59 -15.95 3.81
CA PRO A 39 -18.34 -16.64 4.86
C PRO A 39 -19.62 -17.31 4.35
N THR A 40 -20.16 -16.84 3.22
CA THR A 40 -21.42 -17.36 2.66
C THR A 40 -21.24 -18.73 1.97
N GLY A 41 -20.01 -19.07 1.58
CA GLY A 41 -19.71 -20.26 0.78
C GLY A 41 -20.12 -20.18 -0.70
N ASP A 42 -20.95 -19.22 -1.08
CA ASP A 42 -21.33 -18.97 -2.46
C ASP A 42 -20.17 -18.33 -3.23
N LYS A 43 -19.67 -19.02 -4.26
CA LYS A 43 -18.55 -18.56 -5.08
C LYS A 43 -18.83 -17.23 -5.80
N GLU A 44 -20.11 -16.94 -6.07
CA GLU A 44 -20.57 -15.74 -6.75
C GLU A 44 -20.97 -14.60 -5.80
N ALA A 45 -20.83 -14.80 -4.48
CA ALA A 45 -21.13 -13.75 -3.51
C ALA A 45 -20.33 -12.47 -3.81
N PRO A 46 -20.96 -11.28 -3.82
CA PRO A 46 -20.27 -10.04 -4.15
C PRO A 46 -19.15 -9.78 -3.15
N VAL A 47 -18.00 -9.32 -3.65
CA VAL A 47 -16.89 -8.90 -2.80
C VAL A 47 -17.27 -7.57 -2.15
N TYR A 48 -17.42 -7.56 -0.84
CA TYR A 48 -17.73 -6.34 -0.10
C TYR A 48 -16.51 -5.40 -0.06
N ALA A 49 -15.36 -5.93 0.35
CA ALA A 49 -14.13 -5.15 0.44
C ALA A 49 -12.92 -5.88 -0.14
N CYS A 50 -11.99 -5.11 -0.71
CA CYS A 50 -10.63 -5.55 -1.02
C CYS A 50 -9.63 -4.80 -0.14
N LEU A 51 -8.73 -5.54 0.48
CA LEU A 51 -7.62 -5.02 1.27
C LEU A 51 -6.32 -5.22 0.50
N VAL A 52 -5.49 -4.18 0.39
CA VAL A 52 -4.20 -4.24 -0.31
C VAL A 52 -3.07 -3.81 0.63
N GLY A 53 -2.01 -4.60 0.72
CA GLY A 53 -0.90 -4.34 1.63
C GLY A 53 0.45 -4.28 0.94
N LYS A 54 1.23 -3.22 1.20
CA LYS A 54 2.66 -3.17 0.86
C LYS A 54 3.41 -4.15 1.77
N GLY A 55 4.05 -5.14 1.17
CA GLY A 55 4.77 -6.22 1.84
C GLY A 55 6.27 -6.21 1.59
N ILE A 56 6.93 -5.04 1.55
CA ILE A 56 8.38 -5.00 1.34
C ILE A 56 9.09 -5.52 2.60
N THR A 57 9.59 -6.74 2.55
CA THR A 57 10.17 -7.42 3.73
C THR A 57 11.51 -6.84 4.14
N PHE A 58 12.21 -6.21 3.20
CA PHE A 58 13.34 -5.33 3.48
C PHE A 58 13.53 -4.33 2.34
N ASP A 59 13.77 -3.07 2.68
CA ASP A 59 13.98 -1.99 1.72
C ASP A 59 15.38 -1.36 1.88
N SER A 60 16.31 -1.69 0.98
CA SER A 60 17.60 -0.99 0.90
C SER A 60 17.51 0.31 0.11
N GLY A 61 16.38 0.56 -0.56
CA GLY A 61 16.16 1.56 -1.59
C GLY A 61 16.61 1.17 -2.99
N GLY A 62 17.07 -0.06 -3.20
CA GLY A 62 17.68 -0.47 -4.47
C GLY A 62 18.91 0.37 -4.81
N TYR A 63 19.13 0.67 -6.10
CA TYR A 63 20.27 1.50 -6.54
C TYR A 63 20.22 2.94 -6.02
N SER A 64 19.02 3.48 -5.74
CA SER A 64 18.80 4.70 -4.97
C SER A 64 19.00 4.45 -3.47
N ILE A 65 20.19 3.96 -3.11
CA ILE A 65 20.48 3.38 -1.79
C ILE A 65 20.21 4.37 -0.64
N LYS A 66 19.53 3.90 0.40
CA LYS A 66 19.35 4.66 1.64
C LYS A 66 20.67 4.76 2.41
N GLN A 67 20.85 5.85 3.16
CA GLN A 67 21.89 5.90 4.19
C GLN A 67 21.51 4.98 5.37
N THR A 68 22.51 4.43 6.07
CA THR A 68 22.31 3.45 7.16
C THR A 68 21.29 3.91 8.20
N ALA A 69 21.34 5.19 8.62
CA ALA A 69 20.43 5.77 9.61
C ALA A 69 18.94 5.76 9.18
N PHE A 70 18.66 5.64 7.89
CA PHE A 70 17.29 5.49 7.36
C PHE A 70 16.95 4.04 7.01
N MET A 71 17.96 3.18 6.81
CA MET A 71 17.81 1.77 6.42
C MET A 71 17.67 0.81 7.61
N ASP A 72 18.28 1.10 8.76
CA ASP A 72 18.36 0.20 9.93
C ASP A 72 17.01 -0.32 10.47
N SER A 73 15.91 0.39 10.18
CA SER A 73 14.55 0.02 10.56
C SER A 73 13.71 -0.54 9.41
N MET A 74 14.24 -0.67 8.19
CA MET A 74 13.47 -1.05 6.99
C MET A 74 13.00 -2.50 6.96
N LYS A 75 13.31 -3.30 8.00
CA LYS A 75 12.59 -4.55 8.28
C LYS A 75 11.08 -4.33 8.55
N SER A 76 10.67 -3.10 8.87
CA SER A 76 9.26 -2.75 9.12
C SER A 76 8.52 -2.30 7.87
N ASP A 77 9.14 -2.33 6.68
CA ASP A 77 8.57 -1.79 5.45
C ASP A 77 7.47 -2.68 4.80
N MET A 78 7.11 -3.74 5.52
CA MET A 78 5.98 -4.63 5.28
C MET A 78 4.81 -4.36 6.25
N GLY A 79 4.90 -3.27 7.03
CA GLY A 79 3.93 -2.92 8.07
C GLY A 79 2.50 -2.79 7.54
N GLY A 80 2.33 -2.22 6.34
CA GLY A 80 1.03 -2.12 5.68
C GLY A 80 0.36 -3.47 5.46
N ALA A 81 1.10 -4.45 4.91
CA ALA A 81 0.64 -5.82 4.73
C ALA A 81 0.26 -6.49 6.06
N ALA A 82 1.06 -6.29 7.12
CA ALA A 82 0.72 -6.81 8.44
C ALA A 82 -0.56 -6.18 9.01
N THR A 83 -0.73 -4.86 8.88
CA THR A 83 -1.91 -4.13 9.36
C THR A 83 -3.18 -4.64 8.70
N VAL A 84 -3.24 -4.74 7.36
CA VAL A 84 -4.47 -5.22 6.68
C VAL A 84 -4.75 -6.71 6.92
N THR A 85 -3.71 -7.52 7.10
CA THR A 85 -3.87 -8.94 7.47
C THR A 85 -4.46 -9.07 8.87
N GLY A 86 -3.89 -8.33 9.84
CA GLY A 86 -4.39 -8.28 11.21
C GLY A 86 -5.81 -7.71 11.28
N ALA A 87 -6.11 -6.68 10.48
CA ALA A 87 -7.44 -6.09 10.41
C ALA A 87 -8.50 -7.07 9.91
N LEU A 88 -8.23 -7.84 8.84
CA LEU A 88 -9.14 -8.87 8.37
C LEU A 88 -9.36 -9.95 9.44
N ALA A 89 -8.27 -10.44 10.04
CA ALA A 89 -8.36 -11.45 11.11
C ALA A 89 -9.19 -10.93 12.30
N PHE A 90 -8.96 -9.69 12.74
CA PHE A 90 -9.70 -9.09 13.84
C PHE A 90 -11.16 -8.82 13.49
N ALA A 91 -11.47 -8.37 12.26
CA ALA A 91 -12.83 -8.21 11.76
C ALA A 91 -13.62 -9.53 11.82
N ILE A 92 -12.99 -10.64 11.46
CA ILE A 92 -13.60 -11.98 11.58
C ILE A 92 -13.95 -12.28 13.04
N THR A 93 -13.07 -11.99 14.00
CA THR A 93 -13.40 -12.16 15.43
C THR A 93 -14.50 -11.23 15.93
N ARG A 94 -14.70 -10.08 15.25
CA ARG A 94 -15.80 -9.13 15.48
C ARG A 94 -17.10 -9.52 14.77
N GLY A 95 -17.16 -10.67 14.09
CA GLY A 95 -18.37 -11.17 13.45
C GLY A 95 -18.57 -10.70 12.01
N LEU A 96 -17.50 -10.29 11.30
CA LEU A 96 -17.55 -10.03 9.87
C LEU A 96 -18.24 -11.20 9.14
N ASN A 97 -19.33 -10.91 8.43
CA ASN A 97 -20.12 -11.90 7.68
C ASN A 97 -20.33 -11.50 6.21
N LYS A 98 -19.37 -10.73 5.65
CA LYS A 98 -19.33 -10.33 4.24
C LYS A 98 -18.03 -10.81 3.59
N ARG A 99 -18.03 -11.01 2.27
CA ARG A 99 -16.85 -11.48 1.53
C ARG A 99 -15.78 -10.39 1.44
N VAL A 100 -14.56 -10.70 1.86
CA VAL A 100 -13.41 -9.77 1.81
C VAL A 100 -12.21 -10.45 1.18
N LYS A 101 -11.56 -9.77 0.23
CA LYS A 101 -10.33 -10.24 -0.40
C LYS A 101 -9.12 -9.48 0.13
N LEU A 102 -7.99 -10.17 0.26
CA LEU A 102 -6.73 -9.62 0.75
C LEU A 102 -5.62 -9.86 -0.30
N PHE A 103 -4.95 -8.78 -0.69
CA PHE A 103 -3.84 -8.78 -1.64
C PHE A 103 -2.58 -8.28 -0.96
N LEU A 104 -1.57 -9.13 -0.79
CA LEU A 104 -0.27 -8.73 -0.24
C LEU A 104 0.78 -8.75 -1.34
N CYS A 105 1.36 -7.59 -1.61
CA CYS A 105 2.39 -7.40 -2.64
C CYS A 105 3.76 -7.44 -1.96
N CYS A 106 4.35 -8.64 -1.88
CA CYS A 106 5.53 -8.92 -1.07
C CYS A 106 6.81 -9.04 -1.90
N ALA A 107 7.87 -8.35 -1.50
CA ALA A 107 9.18 -8.40 -2.16
C ALA A 107 10.28 -7.93 -1.21
N ASP A 108 11.55 -8.10 -1.58
CA ASP A 108 12.61 -7.23 -1.08
C ASP A 108 13.04 -6.25 -2.16
N ASN A 109 13.38 -5.02 -1.76
CA ASN A 109 14.00 -4.04 -2.64
C ASN A 109 15.51 -4.01 -2.38
N LEU A 110 16.27 -4.80 -3.14
CA LEU A 110 17.71 -5.01 -2.95
C LEU A 110 18.52 -4.63 -4.19
N ILE A 111 19.82 -4.44 -3.98
CA ILE A 111 20.82 -4.23 -5.03
C ILE A 111 21.41 -5.57 -5.45
N SER A 112 21.43 -5.83 -6.75
CA SER A 112 22.17 -6.94 -7.36
C SER A 112 22.40 -6.67 -8.84
N GLY A 113 23.13 -7.55 -9.53
CA GLY A 113 23.27 -7.48 -10.99
C GLY A 113 21.94 -7.60 -11.76
N ASN A 114 20.85 -8.05 -11.11
CA ASN A 114 19.52 -8.21 -11.71
C ASN A 114 18.51 -7.12 -11.27
N ALA A 115 18.90 -6.22 -10.36
CA ALA A 115 18.02 -5.17 -9.86
C ALA A 115 17.56 -4.20 -10.97
N PHE A 116 16.37 -3.65 -10.77
CA PHE A 116 15.80 -2.60 -11.64
C PHE A 116 16.52 -1.28 -11.47
N LYS A 117 16.43 -0.44 -12.50
CA LYS A 117 17.32 0.71 -12.68
C LYS A 117 16.53 2.00 -12.86
N LEU A 118 17.22 3.12 -12.67
CA LEU A 118 16.71 4.43 -13.05
C LEU A 118 16.52 4.50 -14.57
N GLY A 119 15.40 5.04 -15.03
CA GLY A 119 14.98 5.08 -16.43
C GLY A 119 14.27 3.81 -16.92
N ASP A 120 14.18 2.74 -16.12
CA ASP A 120 13.33 1.60 -16.47
C ASP A 120 11.86 2.08 -16.58
N ILE A 121 11.18 1.68 -17.65
CA ILE A 121 9.74 1.95 -17.82
C ILE A 121 8.95 0.67 -17.58
N ILE A 122 8.13 0.68 -16.53
CA ILE A 122 7.25 -0.42 -16.17
C ILE A 122 5.91 -0.20 -16.87
N THR A 123 5.46 -1.20 -17.63
CA THR A 123 4.10 -1.22 -18.21
C THR A 123 3.22 -2.13 -17.38
N TYR A 124 2.10 -1.60 -16.87
CA TYR A 124 1.13 -2.32 -16.05
C TYR A 124 -0.03 -2.88 -16.88
N ARG A 125 -0.78 -3.83 -16.30
CA ARG A 125 -1.92 -4.51 -16.95
C ARG A 125 -3.08 -3.60 -17.32
N ASN A 126 -3.22 -2.45 -16.63
CA ASN A 126 -4.18 -1.40 -17.00
C ASN A 126 -3.65 -0.44 -18.09
N GLY A 127 -2.51 -0.74 -18.71
CA GLY A 127 -1.90 0.05 -19.79
C GLY A 127 -1.02 1.22 -19.33
N LYS A 128 -1.02 1.55 -18.03
CA LYS A 128 -0.19 2.64 -17.49
C LYS A 128 1.30 2.34 -17.67
N LYS A 129 2.05 3.35 -18.08
CA LYS A 129 3.51 3.32 -18.18
C LYS A 129 4.12 4.24 -17.14
N VAL A 130 5.01 3.70 -16.31
CA VAL A 130 5.67 4.40 -15.22
C VAL A 130 7.17 4.37 -15.45
N GLU A 131 7.79 5.55 -15.58
CA GLU A 131 9.24 5.70 -15.53
C GLU A 131 9.71 5.67 -14.07
N VAL A 132 10.70 4.83 -13.79
CA VAL A 132 11.36 4.75 -12.49
C VAL A 132 12.49 5.78 -12.42
N MET A 133 12.30 6.84 -11.66
CA MET A 133 13.34 7.86 -11.42
C MET A 133 13.88 7.86 -10.00
N ASN A 134 13.34 7.00 -9.13
CA ASN A 134 13.93 6.68 -7.83
C ASN A 134 13.54 5.25 -7.43
N THR A 135 14.51 4.35 -7.25
CA THR A 135 14.21 2.95 -6.88
C THR A 135 13.77 2.79 -5.42
N ASP A 136 13.88 3.85 -4.61
CA ASP A 136 13.39 3.94 -3.22
C ASP A 136 11.92 4.37 -3.11
N ALA A 137 11.27 4.57 -4.27
CA ALA A 137 9.83 4.78 -4.39
C ALA A 137 9.18 3.50 -4.96
N GLU A 138 9.57 2.34 -4.44
CA GLU A 138 9.15 1.01 -4.87
C GLU A 138 7.78 0.60 -4.33
N GLY A 139 7.42 1.04 -3.12
CA GLY A 139 6.19 0.61 -2.45
C GLY A 139 4.93 0.90 -3.27
N ARG A 140 4.92 2.03 -3.98
CA ARG A 140 3.82 2.40 -4.86
C ARG A 140 3.80 1.57 -6.15
N LEU A 141 4.95 1.10 -6.62
CA LEU A 141 5.06 0.22 -7.79
C LEU A 141 4.47 -1.16 -7.49
N VAL A 142 4.75 -1.71 -6.30
CA VAL A 142 4.18 -3.01 -5.91
C VAL A 142 2.68 -2.90 -5.59
N LEU A 143 2.24 -1.82 -4.94
CA LEU A 143 0.83 -1.57 -4.66
C LEU A 143 -0.01 -1.41 -5.93
N ALA A 144 0.53 -0.79 -6.98
CA ALA A 144 -0.17 -0.62 -8.25
C ALA A 144 -0.71 -1.95 -8.81
N ASP A 145 0.08 -3.03 -8.73
CA ASP A 145 -0.36 -4.36 -9.14
C ASP A 145 -1.48 -4.94 -8.27
N GLY A 146 -1.42 -4.72 -6.96
CA GLY A 146 -2.47 -5.15 -6.02
C GLY A 146 -3.76 -4.34 -6.16
N LEU A 147 -3.67 -3.03 -6.42
CA LEU A 147 -4.81 -2.15 -6.67
C LEU A 147 -5.53 -2.50 -7.97
N ILE A 148 -4.79 -2.89 -9.03
CA ILE A 148 -5.38 -3.43 -10.26
C ILE A 148 -6.23 -4.67 -9.95
N ASP A 149 -5.69 -5.63 -9.19
CA ASP A 149 -6.40 -6.85 -8.81
C ASP A 149 -7.64 -6.56 -7.94
N ALA A 150 -7.51 -5.63 -6.99
CA ALA A 150 -8.60 -5.18 -6.13
C ALA A 150 -9.71 -4.49 -6.93
N SER A 151 -9.36 -3.57 -7.82
CA SER A 151 -10.32 -2.86 -8.68
C SER A 151 -11.08 -3.80 -9.61
N ALA A 152 -10.42 -4.84 -10.13
CA ALA A 152 -11.05 -5.84 -10.98
C ALA A 152 -12.14 -6.65 -10.26
N GLN A 153 -12.15 -6.69 -8.92
CA GLN A 153 -13.22 -7.33 -8.15
C GLN A 153 -14.50 -6.49 -8.07
N LYS A 154 -14.44 -5.22 -8.47
CA LYS A 154 -15.52 -4.23 -8.33
C LYS A 154 -16.17 -4.24 -6.93
N PRO A 155 -15.36 -4.16 -5.85
CA PRO A 155 -15.90 -4.19 -4.50
C PRO A 155 -16.64 -2.90 -4.16
N GLU A 156 -17.41 -2.90 -3.08
CA GLU A 156 -17.97 -1.66 -2.51
C GLU A 156 -16.86 -0.76 -1.92
N LEU A 157 -15.77 -1.38 -1.47
CA LEU A 157 -14.70 -0.72 -0.73
C LEU A 157 -13.32 -1.30 -1.08
N ILE A 158 -12.33 -0.44 -1.32
CA ILE A 158 -10.91 -0.77 -1.38
C ILE A 158 -10.18 0.00 -0.27
N ILE A 159 -9.42 -0.72 0.55
CA ILE A 159 -8.53 -0.11 1.54
C ILE A 159 -7.12 -0.62 1.26
N ASP A 160 -6.19 0.30 0.99
CA ASP A 160 -4.78 -0.04 0.95
C ASP A 160 -4.00 0.61 2.10
N ALA A 161 -3.00 -0.13 2.61
CA ALA A 161 -2.15 0.31 3.70
C ALA A 161 -0.68 0.06 3.37
N ALA A 162 0.17 1.06 3.62
CA ALA A 162 1.60 0.99 3.34
C ALA A 162 2.43 1.95 4.18
N THR A 163 3.58 1.50 4.66
CA THR A 163 4.66 2.38 5.12
C THR A 163 5.30 3.03 3.89
N LEU A 164 4.65 4.06 3.34
CA LEU A 164 4.90 4.47 1.96
C LEU A 164 5.86 5.65 1.85
N THR A 165 5.73 6.65 2.73
CA THR A 165 6.55 7.86 2.60
C THR A 165 7.13 8.33 3.93
N GLY A 166 8.33 8.93 3.84
CA GLY A 166 8.85 9.77 4.92
C GLY A 166 8.01 11.03 5.14
N ALA A 167 7.37 11.55 4.08
CA ALA A 167 6.59 12.78 4.10
C ALA A 167 5.37 12.69 5.04
N ALA A 168 4.67 11.55 5.11
CA ALA A 168 3.58 11.36 6.07
C ALA A 168 4.08 11.49 7.52
N LYS A 169 5.27 10.96 7.82
CA LYS A 169 5.90 11.12 9.15
C LYS A 169 6.38 12.55 9.41
N THR A 170 6.85 13.27 8.39
CA THR A 170 7.16 14.69 8.52
C THR A 170 5.92 15.52 8.83
N ALA A 171 4.77 15.18 8.24
CA ALA A 171 3.51 15.88 8.46
C ALA A 171 2.85 15.56 9.81
N LEU A 172 2.91 14.30 10.25
CA LEU A 172 2.09 13.79 11.37
C LEU A 172 2.90 13.19 12.53
N GLY A 173 4.23 13.21 12.45
CA GLY A 173 5.06 12.41 13.35
C GLY A 173 4.79 10.91 13.21
N ASN A 174 4.92 10.18 14.30
CA ASN A 174 4.46 8.78 14.39
C ASN A 174 3.18 8.68 15.23
N ASP A 175 2.47 9.80 15.39
CA ASP A 175 1.38 9.94 16.34
C ASP A 175 0.02 9.73 15.67
N TYR A 176 -0.06 9.85 14.33
CA TYR A 176 -1.25 9.55 13.53
C TYR A 176 -0.88 8.78 12.27
N HIS A 177 -1.81 7.96 11.77
CA HIS A 177 -1.82 7.48 10.39
C HIS A 177 -2.34 8.56 9.43
N ALA A 178 -1.76 8.66 8.24
CA ALA A 178 -2.26 9.56 7.21
C ALA A 178 -3.35 8.87 6.37
N LEU A 179 -4.54 9.47 6.33
CA LEU A 179 -5.67 9.03 5.51
C LEU A 179 -5.75 9.88 4.24
N PHE A 180 -5.88 9.23 3.10
CA PHE A 180 -6.12 9.84 1.80
C PHE A 180 -7.34 9.21 1.12
N SER A 181 -8.18 10.05 0.52
CA SER A 181 -9.38 9.61 -0.21
C SER A 181 -9.95 10.78 -1.01
N PHE A 182 -10.52 10.49 -2.17
CA PHE A 182 -11.43 11.40 -2.89
C PHE A 182 -12.87 11.34 -2.35
N ASP A 183 -13.24 10.23 -1.72
CA ASP A 183 -14.55 9.98 -1.14
C ASP A 183 -14.61 10.52 0.30
N ASP A 184 -15.22 11.69 0.46
CA ASP A 184 -15.38 12.36 1.75
C ASP A 184 -16.24 11.57 2.74
N ALA A 185 -17.31 10.94 2.25
CA ALA A 185 -18.22 10.18 3.10
C ALA A 185 -17.53 8.94 3.66
N LEU A 186 -16.80 8.22 2.81
CA LEU A 186 -16.02 7.06 3.22
C LEU A 186 -14.86 7.44 4.16
N ALA A 187 -14.16 8.54 3.89
CA ALA A 187 -13.13 9.04 4.79
C ALA A 187 -13.71 9.37 6.17
N GLY A 188 -14.89 10.01 6.22
CA GLY A 188 -15.62 10.28 7.45
C GLY A 188 -15.98 9.00 8.22
N ARG A 189 -16.42 7.95 7.52
CA ARG A 189 -16.70 6.63 8.13
C ARG A 189 -15.44 6.03 8.78
N LEU A 190 -14.29 6.06 8.10
CA LEU A 190 -13.05 5.56 8.70
C LEU A 190 -12.64 6.35 9.94
N LEU A 191 -12.71 7.69 9.89
CA LEU A 191 -12.39 8.53 11.05
C LEU A 191 -13.36 8.29 12.23
N ALA A 192 -14.63 8.00 11.95
CA ALA A 192 -15.59 7.59 12.98
C ALA A 192 -15.22 6.23 13.60
N SER A 193 -14.81 5.25 12.78
CA SER A 193 -14.28 3.97 13.28
C SER A 193 -13.01 4.15 14.11
N ALA A 194 -12.11 5.05 13.69
CA ALA A 194 -10.88 5.38 14.40
C ALA A 194 -11.17 5.97 15.80
N ALA A 195 -12.16 6.87 15.89
CA ALA A 195 -12.63 7.42 17.15
C ALA A 195 -13.22 6.35 18.08
N GLN A 196 -14.04 5.43 17.54
CA GLN A 196 -14.60 4.31 18.32
C GLN A 196 -13.54 3.34 18.82
N GLU A 197 -12.50 3.10 18.02
CA GLU A 197 -11.43 2.15 18.35
C GLU A 197 -10.24 2.80 19.07
N ASN A 198 -10.30 4.11 19.34
CA ASN A 198 -9.24 4.88 19.96
C ASN A 198 -7.88 4.71 19.24
N GLU A 199 -7.89 4.81 17.91
CA GLU A 199 -6.68 4.79 17.09
C GLU A 199 -6.52 6.11 16.33
N PRO A 200 -5.30 6.64 16.21
CA PRO A 200 -5.09 7.98 15.69
C PRO A 200 -4.97 8.00 14.16
N PHE A 201 -5.89 8.69 13.50
CA PHE A 201 -5.87 8.96 12.07
C PHE A 201 -6.05 10.45 11.80
N TRP A 202 -5.35 10.96 10.78
CA TRP A 202 -5.49 12.33 10.30
C TRP A 202 -5.59 12.35 8.78
N ARG A 203 -6.58 13.06 8.25
CA ARG A 203 -6.75 13.16 6.79
C ARG A 203 -5.81 14.18 6.20
N LEU A 204 -5.06 13.78 5.18
CA LEU A 204 -4.19 14.65 4.40
C LEU A 204 -4.77 14.88 2.98
N PRO A 205 -4.34 15.94 2.26
CA PRO A 205 -4.93 16.30 0.97
C PRO A 205 -4.68 15.24 -0.11
N LEU A 206 -5.75 14.87 -0.82
CA LEU A 206 -5.73 14.17 -2.11
C LEU A 206 -6.77 14.84 -3.00
N ALA A 207 -6.41 15.15 -4.24
CA ALA A 207 -7.22 15.91 -5.17
C ALA A 207 -6.73 15.65 -6.60
N GLU A 208 -7.54 16.01 -7.59
CA GLU A 208 -7.26 15.70 -9.01
C GLU A 208 -5.88 16.20 -9.46
N PHE A 209 -5.48 17.41 -9.05
CA PHE A 209 -4.19 17.95 -9.46
C PHE A 209 -3.00 17.12 -8.97
N HIS A 210 -3.11 16.38 -7.86
CA HIS A 210 -2.04 15.50 -7.37
C HIS A 210 -1.75 14.36 -8.34
N ARG A 211 -2.73 13.95 -9.17
CA ARG A 211 -2.55 12.93 -10.21
C ARG A 211 -1.59 13.37 -11.31
N SER A 212 -1.38 14.68 -11.47
CA SER A 212 -0.50 15.29 -12.48
C SER A 212 0.82 15.82 -11.90
N GLN A 213 1.08 15.61 -10.60
CA GLN A 213 2.27 16.12 -9.92
C GLN A 213 3.48 15.17 -9.96
N LEU A 214 3.45 14.16 -10.82
CA LEU A 214 4.55 13.21 -11.04
C LEU A 214 4.95 13.18 -12.53
N PRO A 215 5.44 14.31 -13.08
CA PRO A 215 5.78 14.39 -14.51
C PRO A 215 6.98 13.52 -14.85
N SER A 216 6.89 12.83 -15.98
CA SER A 216 8.00 12.13 -16.65
C SER A 216 8.16 12.69 -18.06
N ASN A 217 9.39 12.65 -18.58
CA ASN A 217 9.69 13.02 -19.97
C ASN A 217 9.57 11.83 -20.94
N PHE A 218 9.48 10.59 -20.42
CA PHE A 218 9.60 9.36 -21.20
C PHE A 218 8.43 8.38 -21.01
N ALA A 219 7.59 8.59 -19.99
CA ALA A 219 6.39 7.82 -19.72
C ALA A 219 5.23 8.74 -19.28
N GLU A 220 4.02 8.18 -19.19
CA GLU A 220 2.85 8.94 -18.71
C GLU A 220 3.03 9.39 -17.25
N LEU A 221 3.63 8.54 -16.42
CA LEU A 221 3.83 8.78 -15.00
C LEU A 221 5.29 8.62 -14.62
N ASN A 222 5.73 9.42 -13.67
CA ASN A 222 6.94 9.19 -12.90
C ASN A 222 6.59 8.50 -11.57
N ASN A 223 7.45 7.61 -11.08
CA ASN A 223 7.26 7.05 -9.75
C ASN A 223 7.66 8.01 -8.61
N THR A 224 8.34 9.12 -8.89
CA THR A 224 8.76 10.10 -7.90
C THR A 224 8.22 11.51 -8.16
N GLY A 225 8.17 12.34 -7.12
CA GLY A 225 7.77 13.74 -7.20
C GLY A 225 8.92 14.65 -7.66
N SER A 226 8.64 15.95 -7.79
CA SER A 226 9.63 16.97 -8.15
C SER A 226 9.74 18.07 -7.08
N ALA A 227 10.76 18.93 -7.18
CA ALA A 227 10.92 20.06 -6.26
C ALA A 227 9.72 21.03 -6.27
N ALA A 228 9.00 21.15 -7.39
CA ALA A 228 7.79 21.96 -7.51
C ALA A 228 6.59 21.36 -6.75
N TYR A 229 6.61 20.05 -6.50
CA TYR A 229 5.52 19.31 -5.86
C TYR A 229 6.05 18.47 -4.67
N PRO A 230 6.48 19.13 -3.57
CA PRO A 230 7.18 18.47 -2.47
C PRO A 230 6.26 17.69 -1.52
N ALA A 231 4.94 17.69 -1.74
CA ALA A 231 3.95 16.98 -0.92
C ALA A 231 3.99 15.45 -1.17
N GLY A 232 5.11 14.81 -0.80
CA GLY A 232 5.43 13.43 -1.19
C GLY A 232 4.37 12.38 -0.86
N ALA A 233 3.64 12.54 0.25
CA ALA A 233 2.55 11.62 0.63
C ALA A 233 1.33 11.81 -0.27
N SER A 234 0.93 13.07 -0.55
CA SER A 234 -0.18 13.39 -1.45
C SER A 234 0.11 13.01 -2.91
N THR A 235 1.34 13.22 -3.40
CA THR A 235 1.72 12.78 -4.76
C THR A 235 1.83 11.26 -4.85
N ALA A 236 2.27 10.56 -3.80
CA ALA A 236 2.20 9.10 -3.75
C ALA A 236 0.75 8.58 -3.83
N ALA A 237 -0.17 9.18 -3.07
CA ALA A 237 -1.60 8.87 -3.18
C ALA A 237 -2.15 9.20 -4.58
N GLY A 238 -1.74 10.34 -5.16
CA GLY A 238 -2.05 10.70 -6.55
C GLY A 238 -1.57 9.64 -7.56
N PHE A 239 -0.36 9.13 -7.39
CA PHE A 239 0.17 8.02 -8.20
C PHE A 239 -0.70 6.76 -8.07
N LEU A 240 -1.02 6.32 -6.85
CA LEU A 240 -1.82 5.12 -6.60
C LEU A 240 -3.21 5.20 -7.24
N SER A 241 -3.81 6.38 -7.26
CA SER A 241 -5.13 6.60 -7.86
C SER A 241 -5.21 6.31 -9.37
N HIS A 242 -4.07 6.20 -10.08
CA HIS A 242 -4.04 5.77 -11.49
C HIS A 242 -4.27 4.26 -11.67
N PHE A 243 -4.24 3.50 -10.56
CA PHE A 243 -4.36 2.04 -10.54
C PHE A 243 -5.67 1.56 -9.90
N VAL A 244 -6.58 2.48 -9.59
CA VAL A 244 -7.95 2.21 -9.15
C VAL A 244 -8.91 2.76 -10.21
N GLU A 245 -9.79 1.92 -10.75
CA GLU A 245 -10.67 2.29 -11.87
C GLU A 245 -11.63 3.44 -11.49
N ASN A 246 -12.36 3.28 -10.38
CA ASN A 246 -13.26 4.29 -9.84
C ASN A 246 -12.62 5.01 -8.63
N TYR A 247 -11.42 5.56 -8.81
CA TYR A 247 -10.62 6.15 -7.71
C TYR A 247 -11.31 7.28 -6.92
N GLN A 248 -12.39 7.85 -7.44
CA GLN A 248 -13.15 8.92 -6.77
C GLN A 248 -14.14 8.39 -5.72
N GLN A 249 -14.49 7.10 -5.75
CA GLN A 249 -15.48 6.49 -4.86
C GLN A 249 -14.94 5.20 -4.27
N GLY A 250 -15.26 4.93 -3.00
CA GLY A 250 -15.02 3.59 -2.45
C GLY A 250 -13.54 3.23 -2.22
N TRP A 251 -12.59 4.17 -2.26
CA TRP A 251 -11.16 3.89 -2.09
C TRP A 251 -10.52 4.73 -0.99
N LEU A 252 -9.82 4.06 -0.07
CA LEU A 252 -9.02 4.67 1.00
C LEU A 252 -7.56 4.22 0.88
N HIS A 253 -6.65 5.19 0.91
CA HIS A 253 -5.23 4.96 1.06
C HIS A 253 -4.77 5.38 2.47
N ILE A 254 -4.06 4.49 3.15
CA ILE A 254 -3.47 4.73 4.47
C ILE A 254 -1.94 4.70 4.35
N ASP A 255 -1.29 5.86 4.49
CA ASP A 255 0.17 5.90 4.70
C ASP A 255 0.47 5.69 6.19
N CYS A 256 1.17 4.60 6.47
CA CYS A 256 1.31 3.98 7.78
C CYS A 256 2.31 4.69 8.71
N SER A 257 2.24 6.02 8.83
CA SER A 257 3.16 6.85 9.63
C SER A 257 3.23 6.47 11.12
N ALA A 258 2.14 5.96 11.73
CA ALA A 258 2.11 5.54 13.14
C ALA A 258 2.49 4.06 13.40
N THR A 259 2.88 3.29 12.37
CA THR A 259 3.08 1.83 12.52
C THR A 259 4.34 1.47 13.30
N TYR A 260 5.41 2.27 13.25
CA TYR A 260 6.71 1.90 13.81
C TYR A 260 7.41 3.05 14.55
N ARG A 261 7.94 2.75 15.74
CA ARG A 261 8.77 3.66 16.54
C ARG A 261 10.23 3.20 16.50
N LYS A 262 11.15 4.01 15.97
CA LYS A 262 12.59 3.67 15.91
C LYS A 262 13.26 3.64 17.29
N SER A 263 12.72 4.40 18.23
CA SER A 263 13.15 4.49 19.63
C SER A 263 11.92 4.43 20.53
N PRO A 264 12.05 3.98 21.79
CA PRO A 264 10.93 4.02 22.73
C PRO A 264 10.48 5.47 23.00
N VAL A 265 9.19 5.62 23.31
CA VAL A 265 8.53 6.87 23.74
C VAL A 265 7.62 6.56 24.94
N GLU A 266 6.93 7.56 25.49
CA GLU A 266 6.23 7.50 26.77
C GLU A 266 5.29 6.29 26.91
N GLN A 267 4.54 5.95 25.86
CA GLN A 267 3.55 4.88 25.84
C GLN A 267 3.91 3.69 24.91
N TRP A 268 5.04 3.75 24.21
CA TRP A 268 5.45 2.71 23.26
C TRP A 268 6.90 2.30 23.45
N SER A 269 7.16 0.98 23.44
CA SER A 269 8.50 0.48 23.19
C SER A 269 8.97 0.86 21.76
N ALA A 270 10.27 0.70 21.49
CA ALA A 270 10.72 0.63 20.10
C ALA A 270 10.05 -0.57 19.39
N GLY A 271 9.85 -0.46 18.08
CA GLY A 271 9.20 -1.49 17.27
C GLY A 271 7.84 -1.08 16.72
N ALA A 272 7.07 -2.08 16.28
CA ALA A 272 5.74 -1.87 15.72
C ALA A 272 4.69 -1.62 16.82
N THR A 273 3.73 -0.74 16.55
CA THR A 273 2.66 -0.36 17.50
C THR A 273 1.39 -1.20 17.34
N GLY A 274 1.14 -1.75 16.16
CA GLY A 274 -0.10 -2.46 15.81
C GLY A 274 -1.30 -1.55 15.53
N LEU A 275 -1.13 -0.23 15.57
CA LEU A 275 -2.18 0.74 15.27
C LEU A 275 -2.70 0.59 13.83
N GLY A 276 -4.00 0.81 13.67
CA GLY A 276 -4.74 0.74 12.40
C GLY A 276 -5.52 -0.58 12.23
N VAL A 277 -5.12 -1.64 12.94
CA VAL A 277 -5.79 -2.95 12.88
C VAL A 277 -7.25 -2.84 13.31
N ARG A 278 -7.52 -2.14 14.42
CA ARG A 278 -8.88 -2.09 14.97
C ARG A 278 -9.78 -1.19 14.15
N THR A 279 -9.28 -0.05 13.69
CA THR A 279 -10.02 0.91 12.84
C THR A 279 -10.52 0.26 11.56
N ILE A 280 -9.63 -0.40 10.82
CA ILE A 280 -9.99 -1.08 9.57
C ILE A 280 -10.98 -2.22 9.87
N ALA A 281 -10.73 -3.00 10.92
CA ALA A 281 -11.63 -4.08 11.31
C ALA A 281 -13.04 -3.58 11.67
N ASN A 282 -13.14 -2.48 12.43
CA ASN A 282 -14.40 -1.84 12.78
C ASN A 282 -15.13 -1.39 11.52
N LEU A 283 -14.46 -0.67 10.61
CA LEU A 283 -15.04 -0.21 9.34
C LEU A 283 -15.59 -1.36 8.48
N LEU A 284 -14.94 -2.53 8.50
CA LEU A 284 -15.41 -3.72 7.77
C LEU A 284 -16.66 -4.36 8.38
N THR A 285 -16.92 -4.12 9.67
CA THR A 285 -18.05 -4.72 10.42
C THR A 285 -19.17 -3.75 10.76
N ALA A 286 -18.97 -2.44 10.56
CA ALA A 286 -19.92 -1.38 10.89
C ALA A 286 -21.15 -1.35 9.96
#